data_AF-A0A2S9MR04-F1
#
_entry.id   AF-A0A2S9MR04-F1
#
_cell.length_a   1.000
_cell.length_b   1.000
_cell.length_c   1.000
_cell.angle_alpha   90.00
_cell.angle_beta   90.00
_cell.angle_gamma   90.00
#
_symmetry.space_group_name_H-M   'P 1'
#
loop_
_entity.id
_entity.type
_entity.pdbx_description
1 polymer ?
#
loop_
_entity_poly.entity_id
_entity_poly.type
_entity_poly.pdbx_seq_one_letter_code
_entity_poly.pdbx_strand_id
1 'polypeptide(L)'
;MMSRVAEEVTKLALSPVRRIECSLHEIANAEVLRSRLGEWSLPAEGEFVVYRFQTDALIEFHAAFPESVARTYKLSRKNELTDDGDTLYVGSSRNFASRLQQHFGFGFEGTYALHLKRWVPESLRHTPLVVEYWAVQDSRQARPIVLQTLEDYLWDHSRPAFGRRGSK
;
A
#
# COMPACT_ATOMS: atom_id res chain seq x y z
N MET A 1 0.95 33.30 1.36
CA MET A 1 -0.37 32.84 1.86
C MET A 1 -0.44 31.34 1.64
N MET A 2 -0.51 30.52 2.69
CA MET A 2 -0.65 29.07 2.53
C MET A 2 -2.05 28.75 1.99
N SER A 3 -2.19 27.68 1.20
CA SER A 3 -3.50 27.28 0.71
C SER A 3 -4.33 26.70 1.87
N ARG A 4 -5.66 26.85 1.80
CA ARG A 4 -6.60 26.30 2.81
C ARG A 4 -6.45 24.78 3.01
N VAL A 5 -5.99 24.06 1.99
CA VAL A 5 -5.69 22.63 2.08
C VAL A 5 -4.43 22.38 2.92
N ALA A 6 -3.37 23.16 2.72
CA ALA A 6 -2.13 23.03 3.47
C ALA A 6 -2.34 23.27 4.98
N GLU A 7 -3.17 24.25 5.34
CA GLU A 7 -3.54 24.51 6.73
C GLU A 7 -4.29 23.33 7.37
N GLU A 8 -5.20 22.70 6.62
CA GLU A 8 -5.96 21.53 7.11
C GLU A 8 -5.08 20.28 7.23
N VAL A 9 -4.16 20.04 6.28
CA VAL A 9 -3.19 18.95 6.37
C VAL A 9 -2.33 19.09 7.62
N THR A 10 -1.85 20.30 7.91
CA THR A 10 -1.01 20.56 9.10
C THR A 10 -1.76 20.34 10.41
N LYS A 11 -3.09 20.44 10.40
CA LYS A 11 -3.95 20.16 11.55
C LYS A 11 -4.32 18.69 11.68
N LEU A 12 -4.12 17.86 10.65
CA LEU A 12 -4.35 16.43 10.77
C LEU A 12 -3.25 15.79 11.60
N ALA A 13 -3.66 15.14 12.67
CA ALA A 13 -2.78 14.29 13.45
C ALA A 13 -2.73 12.89 12.84
N LEU A 14 -1.52 12.40 12.60
CA LEU A 14 -1.28 11.01 12.26
C LEU A 14 -0.97 10.24 13.55
N SER A 15 -1.41 8.97 13.62
CA SER A 15 -0.90 8.05 14.62
C SER A 15 0.63 7.91 14.48
N PRO A 16 1.34 7.44 15.53
CA PRO A 16 2.68 6.91 15.34
C PRO A 16 2.69 5.85 14.23
N VAL A 17 3.82 5.75 13.53
CA VAL A 17 4.00 4.72 12.50
C VAL A 17 3.83 3.34 13.15
N ARG A 18 3.05 2.49 12.49
CA ARG A 18 2.97 1.07 12.81
C ARG A 18 3.63 0.30 11.69
N ARG A 19 4.31 -0.78 12.06
CA ARG A 19 5.11 -1.59 11.14
C ARG A 19 4.68 -3.05 11.27
N ILE A 20 4.44 -3.68 10.12
CA ILE A 20 4.17 -5.11 9.99
C ILE A 20 5.30 -5.69 9.13
N GLU A 21 5.93 -6.75 9.60
CA GLU A 21 6.92 -7.50 8.84
C GLU A 21 6.33 -8.86 8.47
N CYS A 22 6.49 -9.24 7.21
CA CYS A 22 5.98 -10.50 6.69
C CYS A 22 6.70 -10.89 5.40
N SER A 23 6.38 -12.07 4.88
CA SER A 23 6.80 -12.56 3.57
C SER A 23 5.62 -13.29 2.91
N LEU A 24 5.67 -13.48 1.59
CA LEU A 24 4.60 -14.21 0.89
C LEU A 24 4.59 -15.70 1.24
N HIS A 25 5.74 -16.27 1.60
CA HIS A 25 5.85 -17.65 2.06
C HIS A 25 5.02 -17.89 3.34
N GLU A 26 4.95 -16.92 4.24
CA GLU A 26 4.14 -17.01 5.46
C GLU A 26 2.63 -16.86 5.19
N ILE A 27 2.23 -16.48 3.97
CA ILE A 27 0.85 -16.19 3.58
C ILE A 27 0.43 -17.13 2.44
N ALA A 28 0.39 -18.43 2.74
CA ALA A 28 0.10 -19.47 1.76
C ALA A 28 -1.31 -19.38 1.15
N ASN A 29 -2.30 -18.96 1.95
CA ASN A 29 -3.70 -18.90 1.53
C ASN A 29 -4.48 -17.79 2.26
N ALA A 30 -5.74 -17.59 1.86
CA ALA A 30 -6.59 -16.52 2.38
C ALA A 30 -6.95 -16.70 3.86
N GLU A 31 -7.00 -17.93 4.37
CA GLU A 31 -7.29 -18.22 5.77
C GLU A 31 -6.11 -17.82 6.65
N VAL A 32 -4.90 -18.21 6.25
CA VAL A 32 -3.66 -17.80 6.93
C VAL A 32 -3.56 -16.27 6.96
N LEU A 33 -3.84 -15.59 5.83
CA LEU A 33 -3.86 -14.13 5.81
C LEU A 33 -4.87 -13.56 6.80
N ARG A 34 -6.10 -14.09 6.86
CA ARG A 34 -7.11 -13.61 7.81
C ARG A 34 -6.68 -13.78 9.26
N SER A 35 -6.02 -14.89 9.61
CA SER A 35 -5.44 -15.08 10.94
C SER A 35 -4.40 -14.00 11.25
N ARG A 36 -3.45 -13.77 10.33
CA ARG A 36 -2.42 -12.73 10.46
C ARG A 36 -3.01 -11.33 10.59
N LEU A 37 -4.04 -11.00 9.82
CA LEU A 37 -4.74 -9.72 9.92
C LEU A 37 -5.39 -9.51 11.29
N GLY A 38 -5.83 -10.58 11.96
CA GLY A 38 -6.35 -10.53 13.33
C GLY A 38 -5.26 -10.39 14.40
N GLU A 39 -4.04 -10.84 14.12
CA GLU A 39 -2.85 -10.64 14.96
C GLU A 39 -2.30 -9.21 14.81
N TRP A 40 -2.39 -8.64 13.61
CA TRP A 40 -1.98 -7.27 13.34
C TRP A 40 -2.99 -6.31 13.98
N SER A 41 -2.50 -5.37 14.81
CA SER A 41 -3.32 -4.35 15.45
C SER A 41 -3.80 -3.28 14.44
N LEU A 42 -4.57 -3.70 13.44
CA LEU A 42 -5.02 -2.85 12.35
C LEU A 42 -6.04 -1.80 12.84
N PRO A 43 -6.07 -0.62 12.20
CA PRO A 43 -7.09 0.41 12.46
C PRO A 43 -8.50 -0.13 12.24
N ALA A 44 -9.46 0.44 12.97
CA ALA A 44 -10.85 0.02 12.91
C ALA A 44 -11.47 0.34 11.54
N GLU A 45 -12.55 -0.37 11.18
CA GLU A 45 -13.22 -0.12 9.91
C GLU A 45 -13.75 1.33 9.81
N GLY A 46 -13.48 1.96 8.66
CA GLY A 46 -13.85 3.34 8.37
C GLY A 46 -12.77 4.37 8.74
N GLU A 47 -11.75 3.99 9.51
CA GLU A 47 -10.57 4.84 9.74
C GLU A 47 -9.75 4.93 8.46
N PHE A 48 -9.39 6.15 8.07
CA PHE A 48 -8.53 6.37 6.92
C PHE A 48 -7.09 6.09 7.29
N VAL A 49 -6.43 5.27 6.49
CA VAL A 49 -5.01 4.96 6.61
C VAL A 49 -4.27 5.36 5.35
N VAL A 50 -3.05 5.86 5.52
CA VAL A 50 -2.04 5.90 4.47
C VAL A 50 -0.98 4.86 4.81
N TYR A 51 -0.48 4.15 3.81
CA TYR A 51 0.47 3.06 4.01
C TYR A 51 1.44 2.94 2.85
N ARG A 52 2.57 2.29 3.13
CA ARG A 52 3.54 1.88 2.13
C ARG A 52 4.01 0.44 2.35
N PHE A 53 4.28 -0.23 1.25
CA PHE A 53 5.00 -1.50 1.22
C PHE A 53 6.46 -1.20 0.89
N GLN A 54 7.38 -1.86 1.58
CA GLN A 54 8.82 -1.74 1.40
C GLN A 54 9.45 -3.13 1.31
N THR A 55 10.55 -3.22 0.59
CA THR A 55 11.36 -4.43 0.43
C THR A 55 12.78 -4.06 0.03
N ASP A 56 13.75 -4.87 0.44
CA ASP A 56 15.15 -4.74 0.05
C ASP A 56 15.42 -5.28 -1.38
N ALA A 57 14.55 -6.13 -1.91
CA ALA A 57 14.64 -6.67 -3.27
C ALA A 57 13.80 -5.90 -4.29
N LEU A 58 13.78 -4.56 -4.21
CA LEU A 58 12.88 -3.72 -5.02
C LEU A 58 13.07 -3.95 -6.52
N ILE A 59 14.33 -4.10 -6.96
CA ILE A 59 14.70 -4.29 -8.37
C ILE A 59 14.12 -5.61 -8.88
N GLU A 60 14.22 -6.68 -8.10
CA GLU A 60 13.74 -8.01 -8.46
C GLU A 60 12.22 -8.05 -8.54
N PHE A 61 11.52 -7.43 -7.58
CA PHE A 61 10.07 -7.29 -7.63
C PHE A 61 9.62 -6.47 -8.86
N HIS A 62 10.34 -5.39 -9.18
CA HIS A 62 10.05 -4.57 -10.34
C HIS A 62 10.29 -5.31 -11.66
N ALA A 63 11.39 -6.05 -11.77
CA ALA A 63 11.73 -6.87 -12.93
C ALA A 63 10.70 -8.00 -13.14
N ALA A 64 10.25 -8.64 -12.06
CA ALA A 64 9.21 -9.67 -12.12
C ALA A 64 7.80 -9.11 -12.39
N PHE A 65 7.60 -7.79 -12.32
CA PHE A 65 6.26 -7.20 -12.48
C PHE A 65 5.72 -7.48 -13.88
N PRO A 66 4.57 -8.17 -14.00
CA PRO A 66 4.14 -8.67 -15.29
C PRO A 66 3.71 -7.60 -16.31
N GLU A 67 3.71 -7.92 -17.60
CA GLU A 67 3.27 -7.01 -18.70
C GLU A 67 1.79 -7.16 -19.07
N SER A 68 1.06 -6.06 -19.33
CA SER A 68 -0.40 -5.96 -19.19
C SER A 68 -1.30 -6.77 -20.14
N VAL A 69 -0.76 -7.53 -21.10
CA VAL A 69 -1.51 -7.91 -22.31
C VAL A 69 -2.40 -9.17 -22.20
N ALA A 70 -2.38 -9.93 -21.09
CA ALA A 70 -3.21 -11.15 -20.97
C ALA A 70 -3.58 -11.52 -19.51
N ARG A 71 -4.26 -10.63 -18.77
CA ARG A 71 -4.62 -10.87 -17.36
C ARG A 71 -6.12 -10.94 -17.12
N THR A 72 -6.53 -11.85 -16.23
CA THR A 72 -7.88 -11.87 -15.64
C THR A 72 -8.06 -10.87 -14.49
N TYR A 73 -6.99 -10.18 -14.07
CA TYR A 73 -6.96 -9.28 -12.92
C TYR A 73 -6.32 -7.92 -13.25
N LYS A 74 -6.72 -6.88 -12.49
CA LYS A 74 -6.17 -5.52 -12.62
C LYS A 74 -4.94 -5.34 -11.74
N LEU A 75 -3.89 -4.77 -12.31
CA LEU A 75 -2.64 -4.49 -11.61
C LEU A 75 -2.46 -3.02 -11.30
N SER A 76 -1.76 -2.73 -10.20
CA SER A 76 -1.19 -1.41 -9.96
C SER A 76 -0.37 -0.90 -11.15
N ARG A 77 -0.27 0.42 -11.29
CA ARG A 77 0.63 1.03 -12.27
C ARG A 77 2.09 0.68 -11.90
N LYS A 78 2.90 0.36 -12.91
CA LYS A 78 4.37 0.26 -12.81
C LYS A 78 4.98 1.63 -13.07
N ASN A 79 5.88 2.06 -12.18
CA ASN A 79 6.62 3.32 -12.28
C ASN A 79 8.08 3.03 -12.65
N GLU A 80 8.83 4.06 -13.01
CA GLU A 80 10.28 3.96 -13.16
C GLU A 80 10.94 3.76 -11.80
N LEU A 81 11.99 2.94 -11.75
CA LEU A 81 12.79 2.78 -10.54
C LEU A 81 13.63 4.03 -10.31
N THR A 82 14.02 4.20 -9.05
CA THR A 82 14.91 5.25 -8.59
C THR A 82 16.05 4.59 -7.84
N ASP A 83 17.27 5.06 -8.04
CA ASP A 83 18.49 4.33 -7.63
C ASP A 83 18.58 4.01 -6.12
N ASP A 84 17.86 4.76 -5.27
CA ASP A 84 17.96 4.67 -3.80
C ASP A 84 16.66 4.27 -3.07
N GLY A 85 15.64 3.76 -3.79
CA GLY A 85 14.33 3.47 -3.20
C GLY A 85 14.20 2.03 -2.65
N ASP A 86 13.50 1.86 -1.55
CA ASP A 86 13.04 0.55 -1.03
C ASP A 86 11.51 0.37 -1.13
N THR A 87 10.81 1.42 -1.58
CA THR A 87 9.35 1.47 -1.51
C THR A 87 8.73 0.79 -2.73
N LEU A 88 8.02 -0.29 -2.45
CA LEU A 88 7.32 -1.11 -3.44
C LEU A 88 6.01 -0.45 -3.89
N TYR A 89 5.23 0.08 -2.95
CA TYR A 89 3.88 0.61 -3.22
C TYR A 89 3.47 1.62 -2.16
N VAL A 90 2.72 2.66 -2.56
CA VAL A 90 2.02 3.57 -1.66
C VAL A 90 0.53 3.52 -1.96
N GLY A 91 -0.30 3.56 -0.91
CA GLY A 91 -1.74 3.71 -1.06
C GLY A 91 -2.42 4.23 0.18
N SER A 92 -3.73 4.43 0.06
CA SER A 92 -4.62 4.72 1.18
C SER A 92 -5.84 3.79 1.21
N SER A 93 -6.54 3.72 2.34
CA SER A 93 -7.80 2.96 2.47
C SER A 93 -8.63 3.39 3.67
N ARG A 94 -9.96 3.19 3.60
CA ARG A 94 -10.86 3.19 4.76
C ARG A 94 -11.20 1.78 5.27
N ASN A 95 -10.87 0.76 4.50
CA ASN A 95 -10.99 -0.64 4.89
C ASN A 95 -9.63 -1.30 4.64
N PHE A 96 -8.74 -1.14 5.61
CA PHE A 96 -7.34 -1.50 5.43
C PHE A 96 -7.14 -3.02 5.33
N ALA A 97 -7.84 -3.80 6.17
CA ALA A 97 -7.78 -5.26 6.13
C ALA A 97 -8.22 -5.83 4.76
N SER A 98 -9.32 -5.33 4.18
CA SER A 98 -9.75 -5.72 2.82
C SER A 98 -8.71 -5.32 1.77
N ARG A 99 -8.12 -4.13 1.92
CA ARG A 99 -7.10 -3.63 1.00
C ARG A 99 -5.82 -4.48 1.04
N LEU A 100 -5.37 -4.88 2.22
CA LEU A 100 -4.25 -5.81 2.38
C LEU A 100 -4.55 -7.15 1.70
N GLN A 101 -5.76 -7.72 1.87
CA GLN A 101 -6.18 -8.94 1.18
C GLN A 101 -6.06 -8.80 -0.35
N GLN A 102 -6.47 -7.66 -0.92
CA GLN A 102 -6.31 -7.39 -2.34
C GLN A 102 -4.83 -7.32 -2.75
N HIS A 103 -3.99 -6.63 -1.98
CA HIS A 103 -2.55 -6.54 -2.27
C HIS A 103 -1.86 -7.89 -2.22
N PHE A 104 -2.18 -8.74 -1.25
CA PHE A 104 -1.64 -10.10 -1.17
C PHE A 104 -2.27 -11.06 -2.20
N GLY A 105 -3.30 -10.64 -2.94
CA GLY A 105 -3.89 -11.41 -4.05
C GLY A 105 -5.06 -12.32 -3.67
N PHE A 106 -5.65 -12.11 -2.50
CA PHE A 106 -6.81 -12.86 -1.98
C PHE A 106 -8.13 -12.07 -2.02
N GLY A 107 -8.11 -10.85 -2.57
CA GLY A 107 -9.30 -10.02 -2.77
C GLY A 107 -9.87 -10.08 -4.19
N PHE A 108 -10.79 -9.16 -4.49
CA PHE A 108 -11.43 -9.04 -5.80
C PHE A 108 -10.45 -8.71 -6.93
N GLU A 109 -10.52 -9.45 -8.04
CA GLU A 109 -9.56 -9.36 -9.14
C GLU A 109 -9.61 -8.04 -9.92
N GLY A 110 -10.78 -7.38 -9.92
CA GLY A 110 -11.01 -6.13 -10.64
C GLY A 110 -10.41 -4.89 -9.97
N THR A 111 -9.89 -5.02 -8.75
CA THR A 111 -9.30 -3.89 -8.04
C THR A 111 -7.85 -3.68 -8.47
N TYR A 112 -7.49 -2.42 -8.77
CA TYR A 112 -6.09 -2.03 -8.98
C TYR A 112 -5.32 -2.14 -7.66
N ALA A 113 -4.66 -3.28 -7.46
CA ALA A 113 -3.83 -3.61 -6.31
C ALA A 113 -2.55 -4.33 -6.79
N LEU A 114 -1.68 -4.69 -5.84
CA LEU A 114 -0.44 -5.42 -6.16
C LEU A 114 -0.71 -6.85 -6.62
N HIS A 115 -1.67 -7.56 -6.02
CA HIS A 115 -1.96 -8.98 -6.27
C HIS A 115 -0.72 -9.89 -6.21
N LEU A 116 0.13 -9.69 -5.20
CA LEU A 116 1.48 -10.29 -5.09
C LEU A 116 1.51 -11.80 -5.34
N LYS A 117 0.58 -12.57 -4.75
CA LYS A 117 0.49 -14.03 -4.95
C LYS A 117 0.41 -14.45 -6.43
N ARG A 118 -0.15 -13.60 -7.30
CA ARG A 118 -0.43 -13.95 -8.70
C ARG A 118 0.79 -13.91 -9.61
N TRP A 119 1.86 -13.25 -9.19
CA TRP A 119 2.99 -13.00 -10.09
C TRP A 119 4.35 -13.01 -9.44
N VAL A 120 4.45 -12.87 -8.11
CA VAL A 120 5.74 -12.92 -7.44
C VAL A 120 6.30 -14.34 -7.55
N PRO A 121 7.51 -14.52 -8.16
CA PRO A 121 8.11 -15.82 -8.35
C PRO A 121 8.50 -16.46 -7.01
N GLU A 122 8.67 -17.79 -7.02
CA GLU A 122 9.03 -18.55 -5.81
C GLU A 122 10.30 -18.01 -5.13
N SER A 123 11.29 -17.60 -5.92
CA SER A 123 12.55 -17.04 -5.44
C SER A 123 12.40 -15.78 -4.59
N LEU A 124 11.29 -15.05 -4.71
CA LEU A 124 11.00 -13.83 -3.95
C LEU A 124 9.97 -14.05 -2.83
N ARG A 125 9.44 -15.28 -2.66
CA ARG A 125 8.39 -15.51 -1.65
C ARG A 125 8.90 -15.41 -0.22
N HIS A 126 10.17 -15.71 0.01
CA HIS A 126 10.82 -15.55 1.31
C HIS A 126 11.38 -14.15 1.55
N THR A 127 11.33 -13.27 0.54
CA THR A 127 11.84 -11.91 0.69
C THR A 127 10.98 -11.14 1.71
N PRO A 128 11.60 -10.45 2.67
CA PRO A 128 10.89 -9.60 3.61
C PRO A 128 10.11 -8.48 2.92
N LEU A 129 8.88 -8.30 3.38
CA LEU A 129 8.00 -7.19 3.08
C LEU A 129 7.69 -6.46 4.39
N VAL A 130 7.92 -5.16 4.38
CA VAL A 130 7.56 -4.27 5.48
C VAL A 130 6.36 -3.44 5.05
N VAL A 131 5.28 -3.47 5.84
CA VAL A 131 4.14 -2.58 5.66
C VAL A 131 4.15 -1.55 6.78
N GLU A 132 4.43 -0.32 6.43
CA GLU A 132 4.28 0.82 7.33
C GLU A 132 2.95 1.52 7.09
N TYR A 133 2.24 1.87 8.15
CA TYR A 133 0.97 2.58 8.05
C TYR A 133 0.77 3.61 9.15
N TRP A 134 -0.01 4.62 8.82
CA TRP A 134 -0.44 5.71 9.70
C TRP A 134 -1.95 5.83 9.62
N ALA A 135 -2.62 5.78 10.77
CA ALA A 135 -4.03 6.13 10.87
C ALA A 135 -4.17 7.65 10.94
N VAL A 136 -5.09 8.21 10.16
CA VAL A 136 -5.42 9.63 10.18
C VAL A 136 -6.50 9.88 11.22
N GLN A 137 -6.15 10.59 12.29
CA GLN A 137 -7.08 10.96 13.35
C GLN A 137 -8.17 11.89 12.79
N ASP A 138 -9.40 11.72 13.27
CA ASP A 138 -10.58 12.48 12.83
C ASP A 138 -10.84 12.46 11.31
N SER A 139 -10.33 11.44 10.62
CA SER A 139 -10.43 11.30 9.15
C SER A 139 -11.84 11.23 8.57
N ARG A 140 -12.86 11.04 9.39
CA ARG A 140 -14.28 11.11 8.97
C ARG A 140 -14.73 12.56 8.72
N GLN A 141 -14.09 13.52 9.37
CA GLN A 141 -14.37 14.95 9.23
C GLN A 141 -13.45 15.61 8.20
N ALA A 142 -12.32 14.96 7.89
CA ALA A 142 -11.36 15.43 6.90
C ALA A 142 -11.96 15.41 5.48
N ARG A 143 -11.73 16.49 4.73
CA ARG A 143 -12.15 16.56 3.33
C ARG A 143 -11.35 15.55 2.48
N PRO A 144 -11.96 14.94 1.45
CA PRO A 144 -11.26 13.98 0.58
C PRO A 144 -9.95 14.50 -0.01
N ILE A 145 -9.90 15.78 -0.41
CA ILE A 145 -8.69 16.39 -0.97
C ILE A 145 -7.52 16.45 0.03
N VAL A 146 -7.82 16.60 1.32
CA VAL A 146 -6.79 16.63 2.38
C VAL A 146 -6.21 15.23 2.57
N LEU A 147 -7.07 14.21 2.58
CA LEU A 147 -6.67 12.81 2.67
C LEU A 147 -5.86 12.37 1.44
N GLN A 148 -6.26 12.79 0.24
CA GLN A 148 -5.50 12.57 -0.99
C GLN A 148 -4.14 13.26 -0.93
N THR A 149 -4.07 14.47 -0.36
CA THR A 149 -2.79 15.21 -0.22
C THR A 149 -1.80 14.44 0.67
N LEU A 150 -2.26 13.72 1.69
CA LEU A 150 -1.40 12.87 2.52
C LEU A 150 -0.84 11.68 1.72
N GLU A 151 -1.68 11.01 0.93
CA GLU A 151 -1.23 9.91 0.08
C GLU A 151 -0.26 10.40 -1.00
N ASP A 152 -0.57 11.52 -1.64
CA ASP A 152 0.28 12.13 -2.67
C ASP A 152 1.63 12.58 -2.09
N TYR A 153 1.64 13.14 -0.87
CA TYR A 153 2.86 13.48 -0.17
C TYR A 153 3.72 12.24 0.09
N LEU A 154 3.12 11.16 0.62
CA LEU A 154 3.83 9.91 0.87
C LEU A 154 4.37 9.30 -0.44
N TRP A 155 3.59 9.39 -1.52
CA TRP A 155 3.97 8.93 -2.85
C TRP A 155 5.17 9.73 -3.40
N ASP A 156 5.11 11.06 -3.33
CA ASP A 156 6.15 11.95 -3.85
C ASP A 156 7.49 11.74 -3.13
N HIS A 157 7.45 11.52 -1.80
CA HIS A 157 8.66 11.32 -0.99
C HIS A 157 9.20 9.89 -1.07
N SER A 158 8.34 8.88 -1.23
CA SER A 158 8.77 7.48 -1.25
C SER A 158 9.07 6.96 -2.66
N ARG A 159 8.62 7.66 -3.70
CA ARG A 159 8.84 7.33 -5.13
C ARG A 159 8.64 5.83 -5.43
N PRO A 160 7.45 5.27 -5.15
CA PRO A 160 7.25 3.83 -5.14
C PRO A 160 7.35 3.20 -6.54
N ALA A 161 7.87 1.97 -6.60
CA ALA A 161 7.94 1.17 -7.83
C ALA A 161 6.55 0.91 -8.45
N PHE A 162 5.51 0.82 -7.62
CA PHE A 162 4.14 0.57 -8.05
C PHE A 162 3.12 1.53 -7.41
N GLY A 163 1.97 1.67 -8.09
CA GLY A 163 0.87 2.51 -7.63
C GLY A 163 0.80 3.82 -8.41
N ARG A 164 -0.20 4.63 -8.07
CA ARG A 164 -0.47 5.90 -8.77
C ARG A 164 -0.44 7.03 -7.76
N ARG A 165 0.23 8.11 -8.12
CA ARG A 165 -0.05 9.42 -7.54
C ARG A 165 -1.46 9.85 -7.94
N GLY A 166 -2.18 10.52 -7.05
CA GLY A 166 -3.47 11.14 -7.37
C GLY A 166 -3.36 12.02 -8.61
N SER A 167 -4.34 11.92 -9.50
CA SER A 167 -4.53 12.87 -10.59
C SER A 167 -5.17 14.13 -10.02
N LYS A 168 -4.55 15.29 -10.27
CA LYS A 168 -5.08 16.61 -9.94
C LYS A 168 -6.50 16.81 -10.47
#